data_AF-A0A922XLJ3-F1
#
_entry.id   AF-A0A922XLJ3-F1
#
_cell.length_a   1.000
_cell.length_b   1.000
_cell.length_c   1.000
_cell.angle_alpha   90.00
_cell.angle_beta   90.00
_cell.angle_gamma   90.00
#
_symmetry.space_group_name_H-M   'P 1'
#
loop_
_entity.id
_entity.type
_entity.pdbx_description
1 polymer ?
#
loop_
_entity_poly.entity_id
_entity_poly.type
_entity_poly.pdbx_seq_one_letter_code
_entity_poly.pdbx_strand_id
1 'polypeptide(L)'
;MISCKKEAPVENTEVIQLPHGLSKSQLRDIEHIQNVFSEVEHSSLEKTIDKFRREENPAGEIKIWMQMADAYERFTKDNTLDQDKKQQAFELILLRSMMTEKEVRAKIKSGFLSEQELKQLFSYYTYEPEPLEAEMK
;
A
#
# COMPACT_ATOMS: atom_id res chain seq x y z
N MET A 1 63.60 -3.56 -5.69
CA MET A 1 62.29 -3.69 -5.03
C MET A 1 61.55 -2.36 -5.18
N ILE A 2 60.62 -2.26 -6.13
CA ILE A 2 59.61 -1.17 -6.13
C ILE A 2 58.29 -1.84 -6.47
N SER A 3 57.41 -1.82 -5.47
CA SER A 3 56.07 -2.38 -5.47
C SER A 3 55.18 -1.52 -6.37
N CYS A 4 54.75 -2.04 -7.52
CA CYS A 4 53.74 -1.41 -8.34
C CYS A 4 52.38 -1.98 -7.94
N LYS A 5 51.62 -1.17 -7.21
CA LYS A 5 50.30 -1.51 -6.68
C LYS A 5 49.36 -1.85 -7.84
N LYS A 6 48.69 -2.99 -7.75
CA LYS A 6 47.56 -3.33 -8.62
C LYS A 6 46.45 -2.31 -8.36
N GLU A 7 46.13 -1.48 -9.34
CA GLU A 7 44.89 -0.72 -9.34
C GLU A 7 43.75 -1.70 -9.60
N ALA A 8 42.87 -1.86 -8.61
CA ALA A 8 41.61 -2.56 -8.78
C ALA A 8 40.68 -1.71 -9.66
N PRO A 9 39.85 -2.30 -10.54
CA PRO A 9 38.93 -1.52 -11.34
C PRO A 9 37.88 -0.91 -10.41
N VAL A 10 37.76 0.41 -10.46
CA VAL A 10 36.73 1.17 -9.76
C VAL A 10 35.41 0.74 -10.36
N GLU A 11 34.67 -0.07 -9.59
CA GLU A 11 33.33 -0.50 -9.94
C GLU A 11 32.47 0.75 -10.06
N ASN A 12 32.07 1.04 -11.29
CA ASN A 12 31.24 2.17 -11.66
C ASN A 12 29.87 1.94 -11.05
N THR A 13 29.76 2.23 -9.74
CA THR A 13 28.49 2.22 -9.03
C THR A 13 27.73 3.41 -9.57
N GLU A 14 26.90 3.17 -10.58
CA GLU A 14 25.86 4.09 -10.96
C GLU A 14 25.19 4.54 -9.66
N VAL A 15 25.42 5.80 -9.33
CA VAL A 15 24.71 6.46 -8.25
C VAL A 15 23.29 6.57 -8.79
N ILE A 16 22.49 5.53 -8.57
CA ILE A 16 21.06 5.54 -8.86
C ILE A 16 20.53 6.68 -8.01
N GLN A 17 20.29 7.81 -8.65
CA GLN A 17 19.75 9.00 -8.05
C GLN A 17 18.35 8.62 -7.59
N LEU A 18 18.24 8.22 -6.32
CA LEU A 18 16.97 7.81 -5.73
C LEU A 18 16.01 8.99 -5.88
N PRO A 19 14.77 8.78 -6.37
CA PRO A 19 13.82 9.86 -6.49
C PRO A 19 13.56 10.48 -5.10
N HIS A 20 14.05 11.70 -4.94
CA HIS A 20 13.53 12.77 -4.08
C HIS A 20 12.80 12.32 -2.80
N GLY A 21 13.55 11.94 -1.76
CA GLY A 21 13.03 11.84 -0.39
C GLY A 21 12.50 10.47 0.06
N LEU A 22 12.43 9.47 -0.82
CA LEU A 22 12.07 8.09 -0.46
C LEU A 22 13.31 7.18 -0.39
N SER A 23 13.34 6.30 0.61
CA SER A 23 14.40 5.31 0.77
C SER A 23 14.24 4.14 -0.19
N LYS A 24 15.31 3.35 -0.40
CA LYS A 24 15.24 2.11 -1.20
C LYS A 24 14.23 1.10 -0.67
N SER A 25 14.00 1.03 0.65
CA SER A 25 12.99 0.13 1.20
C SER A 25 11.59 0.62 0.89
N GLN A 26 11.35 1.91 1.08
CA GLN A 26 10.07 2.54 0.75
C GLN A 26 9.69 2.37 -0.72
N LEU A 27 10.66 2.48 -1.63
CA LEU A 27 10.41 2.24 -3.06
C LEU A 27 9.98 0.79 -3.35
N ARG A 28 10.56 -0.19 -2.67
CA ARG A 28 10.14 -1.60 -2.79
C ARG A 28 8.75 -1.82 -2.21
N ASP A 29 8.43 -1.20 -1.09
CA ASP A 29 7.10 -1.28 -0.48
C ASP A 29 6.04 -0.66 -1.41
N ILE A 30 6.34 0.48 -2.03
CA ILE A 30 5.46 1.14 -3.02
C ILE A 30 5.29 0.27 -4.28
N GLU A 31 6.35 -0.36 -4.76
CA GLU A 31 6.28 -1.31 -5.88
C GLU A 31 5.37 -2.50 -5.55
N HIS A 32 5.51 -3.07 -4.35
CA HIS A 32 4.63 -4.12 -3.86
C HIS A 32 3.16 -3.67 -3.81
N ILE A 33 2.90 -2.52 -3.18
CA ILE A 33 1.55 -1.93 -3.11
C ILE A 33 0.94 -1.78 -4.51
N GLN A 34 1.68 -1.21 -5.46
CA GLN A 34 1.18 -0.99 -6.82
C GLN A 34 0.89 -2.31 -7.54
N ASN A 35 1.74 -3.32 -7.38
CA ASN A 35 1.54 -4.63 -7.97
C ASN A 35 0.28 -5.32 -7.42
N VAL A 36 0.10 -5.32 -6.08
CA VAL A 36 -1.06 -5.92 -5.41
C VAL A 36 -2.37 -5.31 -5.90
N PHE A 37 -2.40 -3.99 -6.08
CA PHE A 37 -3.60 -3.29 -6.51
C PHE A 37 -3.73 -3.11 -8.03
N SER A 38 -2.79 -3.59 -8.84
CA SER A 38 -2.75 -3.32 -10.28
C SER A 38 -4.01 -3.75 -11.05
N GLU A 39 -4.74 -4.74 -10.53
CA GLU A 39 -6.00 -5.22 -11.11
C GLU A 39 -7.18 -4.27 -10.87
N VAL A 40 -7.13 -3.43 -9.82
CA VAL A 40 -8.22 -2.56 -9.37
C VAL A 40 -7.86 -1.06 -9.36
N GLU A 41 -6.56 -0.76 -9.38
CA GLU A 41 -5.97 0.58 -9.50
C GLU A 41 -4.93 0.54 -10.62
N HIS A 42 -5.29 1.10 -11.78
CA HIS A 42 -4.46 1.10 -12.99
C HIS A 42 -3.39 2.21 -13.06
N SER A 43 -3.02 2.80 -11.93
CA SER A 43 -1.94 3.78 -11.82
C SER A 43 -0.60 3.09 -12.09
N SER A 44 0.20 3.72 -12.94
CA SER A 44 1.60 3.34 -13.16
C SER A 44 2.43 3.48 -11.89
N LEU A 45 3.46 2.65 -11.72
CA LEU A 45 4.41 2.75 -10.61
C LEU A 45 4.97 4.17 -10.39
N GLU A 46 5.34 4.89 -11.46
CA GLU A 46 5.83 6.27 -11.36
C GLU A 46 4.82 7.20 -10.70
N LYS A 47 3.56 7.18 -11.14
CA LYS A 47 2.47 7.95 -10.53
C LYS A 47 2.24 7.58 -9.07
N THR A 48 2.35 6.30 -8.72
CA THR A 48 2.20 5.84 -7.34
C THR A 48 3.33 6.35 -6.46
N ILE A 49 4.59 6.25 -6.90
CA ILE A 49 5.75 6.84 -6.21
C ILE A 49 5.54 8.34 -6.00
N ASP A 50 5.05 9.03 -7.04
CA ASP A 50 4.76 10.45 -7.00
C ASP A 50 3.66 10.84 -6.01
N LYS A 51 2.62 9.99 -5.82
CA LYS A 51 1.59 10.18 -4.79
C LYS A 51 2.24 10.13 -3.40
N PHE A 52 2.95 9.05 -3.06
CA PHE A 52 3.59 8.90 -1.75
C PHE A 52 4.63 9.98 -1.46
N ARG A 53 5.39 10.42 -2.46
CA ARG A 53 6.38 11.49 -2.30
C ARG A 53 5.75 12.83 -1.89
N ARG A 54 4.51 13.10 -2.28
CA ARG A 54 3.80 14.36 -1.98
C ARG A 54 3.18 14.37 -0.59
N GLU A 55 3.11 13.23 0.09
CA GLU A 55 2.59 13.13 1.44
C GLU A 55 3.51 13.82 2.44
N GLU A 56 2.92 14.44 3.47
CA GLU A 56 3.68 15.06 4.56
C GLU A 56 4.45 14.00 5.37
N ASN A 57 3.88 12.82 5.53
CA ASN A 57 4.51 11.66 6.16
C ASN A 57 4.45 10.43 5.24
N PRO A 58 5.35 10.31 4.25
CA PRO A 58 5.36 9.20 3.31
C PRO A 58 5.54 7.84 3.99
N ALA A 59 6.32 7.77 5.07
CA ALA A 59 6.55 6.52 5.79
C ALA A 59 5.28 6.01 6.50
N GLY A 60 4.52 6.92 7.12
CA GLY A 60 3.22 6.60 7.71
C GLY A 60 2.22 6.13 6.66
N GLU A 61 2.13 6.83 5.54
CA GLU A 61 1.21 6.47 4.46
C GLU A 61 1.57 5.10 3.86
N ILE A 62 2.84 4.86 3.54
CA ILE A 62 3.30 3.55 3.04
C ILE A 62 2.91 2.43 4.01
N LYS A 63 3.06 2.64 5.33
CA LYS A 63 2.68 1.65 6.33
C LYS A 63 1.18 1.32 6.26
N ILE A 64 0.31 2.32 6.14
CA ILE A 64 -1.15 2.14 6.00
C ILE A 64 -1.46 1.35 4.72
N TRP A 65 -0.91 1.76 3.58
CA TRP A 65 -1.13 1.07 2.31
C TRP A 65 -0.59 -0.35 2.28
N MET A 66 0.51 -0.63 2.99
CA MET A 66 1.01 -2.00 3.19
C MET A 66 0.02 -2.87 3.99
N GLN A 67 -0.64 -2.32 5.02
CA GLN A 67 -1.69 -3.05 5.75
C GLN A 67 -2.90 -3.32 4.85
N MET A 68 -3.26 -2.34 4.01
CA MET A 68 -4.32 -2.52 3.02
C MET A 68 -3.96 -3.63 2.03
N ALA A 69 -2.73 -3.63 1.53
CA ALA A 69 -2.23 -4.62 0.58
C ALA A 69 -2.25 -6.03 1.17
N ASP A 70 -1.77 -6.22 2.41
CA ASP A 70 -1.81 -7.52 3.09
C ASP A 70 -3.24 -8.05 3.23
N ALA A 71 -4.17 -7.21 3.69
CA ALA A 71 -5.57 -7.60 3.87
C ALA A 71 -6.23 -8.00 2.53
N TYR A 72 -5.95 -7.23 1.47
CA TYR A 72 -6.46 -7.50 0.13
C TYR A 72 -5.87 -8.77 -0.47
N GLU A 73 -4.56 -8.96 -0.39
CA GLU A 73 -3.89 -10.17 -0.89
C GLU A 73 -4.40 -11.42 -0.19
N ARG A 74 -4.57 -11.38 1.14
CA ARG A 74 -5.12 -12.52 1.89
C ARG A 74 -6.55 -12.82 1.48
N PHE A 75 -7.37 -11.78 1.36
CA PHE A 75 -8.77 -11.94 0.95
C PHE A 75 -8.90 -12.52 -0.46
N THR A 76 -8.10 -12.04 -1.41
CA THR A 76 -8.10 -12.52 -2.81
C THR A 76 -7.47 -13.91 -2.98
N LYS A 77 -6.53 -14.31 -2.11
CA LYS A 77 -5.97 -15.67 -2.10
C LYS A 77 -6.96 -16.70 -1.53
N ASP A 78 -7.74 -16.31 -0.53
CA ASP A 78 -8.68 -17.22 0.15
C ASP A 78 -10.03 -17.36 -0.55
N ASN A 79 -10.30 -16.53 -1.57
CA ASN A 79 -11.60 -16.49 -2.25
C ASN A 79 -11.45 -16.47 -3.78
N THR A 80 -12.37 -17.13 -4.48
CA THR A 80 -12.49 -16.95 -5.93
C THR A 80 -13.39 -15.75 -6.20
N LEU A 81 -12.78 -14.66 -6.68
CA LEU A 81 -13.45 -13.37 -6.87
C LEU A 81 -13.47 -12.98 -8.35
N ASP A 82 -14.61 -12.45 -8.80
CA ASP A 82 -14.68 -11.71 -10.06
C ASP A 82 -14.13 -10.29 -9.88
N GLN A 83 -14.09 -9.54 -10.98
CA GLN A 83 -13.52 -8.20 -11.00
C GLN A 83 -14.32 -7.22 -10.12
N ASP A 84 -15.65 -7.34 -10.08
CA ASP A 84 -16.50 -6.44 -9.30
C ASP A 84 -16.30 -6.63 -7.80
N LYS A 85 -16.16 -7.89 -7.35
CA LYS A 85 -15.82 -8.21 -5.95
C LYS A 85 -14.43 -7.74 -5.58
N LYS A 86 -13.45 -7.88 -6.47
CA LYS A 86 -12.08 -7.36 -6.25
C LYS A 86 -12.10 -5.84 -6.10
N GLN A 87 -12.79 -5.13 -6.99
CA GLN A 87 -12.93 -3.68 -6.94
C GLN A 87 -13.58 -3.26 -5.61
N GLN A 88 -14.67 -3.92 -5.22
CA GLN A 88 -15.35 -3.60 -3.98
C GLN A 88 -14.47 -3.89 -2.75
N ALA A 89 -13.72 -5.00 -2.73
CA ALA A 89 -12.83 -5.32 -1.62
C ALA A 89 -11.77 -4.23 -1.41
N PHE A 90 -11.20 -3.70 -2.49
CA PHE A 90 -10.27 -2.59 -2.44
C PHE A 90 -10.90 -1.32 -1.85
N GLU A 91 -12.08 -0.93 -2.35
CA GLU A 91 -12.80 0.25 -1.87
C GLU A 91 -13.15 0.16 -0.37
N LEU A 92 -13.57 -1.03 0.08
CA LEU A 92 -13.92 -1.28 1.46
C LEU A 92 -12.71 -1.23 2.40
N ILE A 93 -11.56 -1.78 1.97
CA ILE A 93 -10.30 -1.67 2.72
C ILE A 93 -9.85 -0.22 2.79
N LEU A 94 -9.95 0.53 1.69
CA LEU A 94 -9.63 1.96 1.66
C LEU A 94 -10.52 2.77 2.62
N LEU A 95 -11.83 2.51 2.64
CA LEU A 95 -12.71 3.14 3.61
C LEU A 95 -12.35 2.74 5.05
N ARG A 96 -11.99 1.48 5.27
CA ARG A 96 -11.62 0.94 6.59
C ARG A 96 -10.28 1.49 7.11
N SER A 97 -9.39 1.96 6.25
CA SER A 97 -8.16 2.63 6.70
C SER A 97 -8.41 3.99 7.32
N MET A 98 -9.52 4.65 6.94
CA MET A 98 -9.90 5.97 7.43
C MET A 98 -11.02 5.95 8.49
N MET A 99 -11.74 4.84 8.63
CA MET A 99 -12.95 4.75 9.45
C MET A 99 -13.06 3.40 10.17
N THR A 100 -13.87 3.34 11.23
CA THR A 100 -14.15 2.07 11.92
C THR A 100 -14.98 1.13 11.05
N GLU A 101 -14.88 -0.19 11.29
CA GLU A 101 -15.70 -1.18 10.56
C GLU A 101 -17.20 -0.86 10.66
N LYS A 102 -17.67 -0.41 11.82
CA LYS A 102 -19.06 -0.03 12.05
C LYS A 102 -19.49 1.11 11.12
N GLU A 103 -18.66 2.14 10.96
CA GLU A 103 -18.94 3.28 10.08
C GLU A 103 -18.88 2.89 8.61
N VAL A 104 -17.91 2.07 8.21
CA VAL A 104 -17.83 1.53 6.85
C VAL A 104 -19.11 0.76 6.53
N ARG A 105 -19.52 -0.18 7.38
CA ARG A 105 -20.76 -0.96 7.20
C ARG A 105 -22.01 -0.10 7.12
N ALA A 106 -22.09 0.99 7.88
CA ALA A 106 -23.22 1.91 7.81
C ALA A 106 -23.29 2.69 6.47
N LYS A 107 -22.17 2.81 5.75
CA LYS A 107 -22.11 3.46 4.42
C LYS A 107 -22.39 2.50 3.26
N ILE A 108 -22.19 1.20 3.45
CA ILE A 108 -22.48 0.18 2.43
C ILE A 108 -24.00 0.01 2.34
N LYS A 109 -24.59 0.43 1.21
CA LYS A 109 -26.04 0.23 0.95
C LYS A 109 -26.32 -1.08 0.22
N SER A 110 -25.41 -1.49 -0.64
CA SER A 110 -25.46 -2.71 -1.45
C SER A 110 -24.06 -3.05 -1.92
N GLY A 111 -23.76 -4.33 -2.12
CA GLY A 111 -22.43 -4.79 -2.48
C GLY A 111 -22.44 -6.12 -3.23
N PHE A 112 -21.33 -6.44 -3.87
CA PHE A 112 -21.05 -7.72 -4.51
C PHE A 112 -20.57 -8.78 -3.51
N LEU A 113 -19.90 -8.35 -2.43
CA LEU A 113 -19.48 -9.21 -1.33
C LEU A 113 -20.66 -9.58 -0.41
N SER A 114 -20.76 -10.86 -0.10
CA SER A 114 -21.65 -11.39 0.95
C SER A 114 -21.21 -10.96 2.34
N GLU A 115 -22.10 -11.07 3.33
CA GLU A 115 -21.77 -10.75 4.72
C GLU A 115 -20.61 -11.59 5.29
N GLN A 116 -20.49 -12.85 4.84
CA GLN A 116 -19.37 -13.70 5.23
C GLN A 116 -18.05 -13.19 4.65
N GLU A 117 -18.04 -12.82 3.37
CA GLU A 117 -16.89 -12.22 2.70
C GLU A 117 -16.50 -10.88 3.33
N LEU A 118 -17.48 -10.02 3.66
CA LEU A 118 -17.23 -8.75 4.36
C LEU A 118 -16.58 -8.96 5.73
N LYS A 119 -17.12 -9.90 6.52
CA LYS A 119 -16.55 -10.25 7.83
C LYS A 119 -15.13 -10.78 7.69
N GLN A 120 -14.86 -11.60 6.68
CA GLN A 120 -13.53 -12.12 6.41
C GLN A 120 -12.57 -11.00 6.03
N LEU A 121 -12.95 -10.16 5.06
CA LEU A 121 -12.17 -9.00 4.60
C LEU A 121 -11.73 -8.11 5.76
N PHE A 122 -12.69 -7.72 6.62
CA PHE A 122 -12.38 -6.85 7.75
C PHE A 122 -11.58 -7.54 8.86
N SER A 123 -11.66 -8.87 8.97
CA SER A 123 -10.82 -9.61 9.92
C SER A 123 -9.33 -9.64 9.52
N TYR A 124 -9.02 -9.40 8.25
CA TYR A 124 -7.63 -9.29 7.77
C TYR A 124 -7.04 -7.90 7.94
N TYR A 125 -7.87 -6.85 8.05
CA TYR A 125 -7.40 -5.50 8.32
C TYR A 125 -7.48 -5.17 9.81
N THR A 126 -6.37 -5.38 10.54
CA THR A 126 -6.33 -5.21 12.00
C THR A 126 -5.83 -3.84 12.46
N TYR A 127 -5.50 -2.92 11.54
CA TYR A 127 -5.06 -1.58 11.91
C TYR A 127 -6.25 -0.76 12.43
N GLU A 128 -6.11 -0.18 13.62
CA GLU A 128 -7.12 0.74 14.13
C GLU A 128 -7.05 2.06 13.32
N PRO A 129 -8.20 2.63 12.93
CA PRO A 129 -8.20 3.94 12.29
C PRO A 129 -7.76 4.94 13.35
N GLU A 130 -6.61 5.59 13.17
CA GLU A 130 -6.17 6.65 14.09
C GLU A 130 -7.14 7.82 13.95
N PRO A 131 -7.89 8.20 15.02
CA PRO A 131 -8.71 9.39 14.97
C PRO A 131 -7.79 10.59 14.74
N LEU A 132 -8.08 11.41 13.74
CA LEU A 132 -7.58 12.78 13.73
C LEU A 132 -8.19 13.44 14.97
N GLU A 133 -7.43 13.52 16.06
CA GLU A 133 -7.85 14.33 17.19
C GLU A 133 -8.10 15.73 16.65
N ALA A 134 -9.38 16.09 16.61
CA ALA A 134 -9.79 17.44 16.45
C ALA A 134 -9.20 18.21 17.64
N GLU A 135 -8.05 18.86 17.44
CA GLU A 135 -7.65 20.02 18.24
C GLU A 135 -8.67 21.13 17.96
N MET A 136 -9.91 20.94 18.43
CA MET A 136 -10.85 22.02 18.70
C MET A 136 -10.40 22.61 20.04
N LYS A 137 -9.46 23.56 19.96
CA LYS A 137 -9.27 24.58 20.99
C LYS A 137 -10.07 25.82 20.65
#